data_AF-A0AA40AIQ7-F1
#
_entry.id   AF-A0AA40AIQ7-F1
#
_cell.length_a   1.000
_cell.length_b   1.000
_cell.length_c   1.000
_cell.angle_alpha   90.00
_cell.angle_beta   90.00
_cell.angle_gamma   90.00
#
_symmetry.space_group_name_H-M   'P 1'
#
loop_
_entity.id
_entity.type
_entity.pdbx_description
1 polymer ?
#
loop_
_entity_poly.entity_id
_entity_poly.type
_entity_poly.pdbx_seq_one_letter_code
_entity_poly.pdbx_strand_id
1 'polypeptide(L)'
;MPSIAATFVEPNNGAATADEPHPTITSYRDLTIVESGRDPVTGIAKSCMFYHVTADEKVYYGVTTRNKRDLSFDEFSHLLQRVRDEEIFPEVPRDIDLKLAPDHLGEFNAFVKRPGMAHYDEVIGTDFVWKELLHEAVIMEQISKTPHPYIIRYDGCRVRRGRITAIFLERLDQTLDQYVNSSADGSFEPLDNDKFLAGVQSAVCTTCTPSGWHTTT
;
A
#
# COMPACT_ATOMS: atom_id res chain seq x y z
N MET A 1 -29.74 -13.94 -18.43
CA MET A 1 -28.71 -13.40 -17.54
C MET A 1 -28.48 -11.96 -17.95
N PRO A 2 -28.98 -10.95 -17.23
CA PRO A 2 -28.76 -9.56 -17.64
C PRO A 2 -27.31 -9.17 -17.32
N SER A 3 -26.66 -8.58 -18.32
CA SER A 3 -25.33 -7.97 -18.25
C SER A 3 -25.39 -6.73 -17.35
N ILE A 4 -24.64 -6.71 -16.26
CA ILE A 4 -24.46 -5.50 -15.45
C ILE A 4 -23.41 -4.66 -16.20
N ALA A 5 -23.89 -3.72 -17.00
CA ALA A 5 -23.06 -2.61 -17.45
C ALA A 5 -22.63 -1.83 -16.21
N ALA A 6 -21.33 -1.65 -16.02
CA ALA A 6 -20.80 -0.70 -15.06
C ALA A 6 -21.29 0.69 -15.48
N THR A 7 -22.35 1.17 -14.82
CA THR A 7 -22.87 2.51 -15.03
C THR A 7 -21.81 3.49 -14.58
N PHE A 8 -21.26 4.22 -15.54
CA PHE A 8 -20.40 5.38 -15.30
C PHE A 8 -21.16 6.34 -14.39
N VAL A 9 -20.74 6.46 -13.13
CA VAL A 9 -21.26 7.47 -12.21
C VAL A 9 -20.64 8.80 -12.62
N GLU A 10 -21.45 9.72 -13.14
CA GLU A 10 -20.99 11.09 -13.39
C GLU A 10 -20.49 11.72 -12.06
N PRO A 11 -19.34 12.39 -12.07
CA PRO A 11 -18.79 12.96 -10.86
C PRO A 11 -19.69 14.08 -10.33
N ASN A 12 -20.11 13.93 -9.07
CA ASN A 12 -20.64 15.02 -8.28
C ASN A 12 -19.52 16.06 -8.13
N ASN A 13 -19.66 17.21 -8.79
CA ASN A 13 -18.74 18.35 -8.71
C ASN A 13 -18.76 18.97 -7.31
N GLY A 14 -18.20 18.25 -6.33
CA GLY A 14 -17.70 18.84 -5.10
C GLY A 14 -16.49 19.69 -5.46
N ALA A 15 -16.56 20.98 -5.16
CA ALA A 15 -15.60 22.00 -5.55
C ALA A 15 -14.14 21.55 -5.42
N ALA A 16 -13.50 21.26 -6.55
CA ALA A 16 -12.06 21.17 -6.63
C ALA A 16 -11.47 22.54 -6.25
N THR A 17 -10.63 22.58 -5.23
CA THR A 17 -9.84 23.77 -4.91
C THR A 17 -8.90 24.05 -6.08
N ALA A 18 -9.12 25.18 -6.74
CA ALA A 18 -8.71 25.46 -8.11
C ALA A 18 -7.23 25.81 -8.34
N ASP A 19 -6.25 25.24 -7.62
CA ASP A 19 -4.85 25.69 -7.76
C ASP A 19 -3.75 24.64 -7.57
N GLU A 20 -4.09 23.35 -7.52
CA GLU A 20 -3.06 22.31 -7.46
C GLU A 20 -2.77 21.74 -8.86
N PRO A 21 -1.51 21.78 -9.34
CA PRO A 21 -1.18 21.26 -10.66
C PRO A 21 -1.49 19.76 -10.75
N HIS A 22 -2.19 19.39 -11.82
CA HIS A 22 -2.42 18.00 -12.15
C HIS A 22 -1.09 17.29 -12.41
N PRO A 23 -0.87 16.04 -11.94
CA PRO A 23 0.36 15.33 -12.21
C PRO A 23 0.56 15.13 -13.71
N THR A 24 1.78 15.43 -14.17
CA THR A 24 2.25 15.10 -15.51
C THR A 24 3.08 13.83 -15.42
N ILE A 25 2.60 12.77 -16.07
CA ILE A 25 3.29 11.50 -16.17
C ILE A 25 4.24 11.57 -17.37
N THR A 26 5.49 11.13 -17.16
CA THR A 26 6.53 11.11 -18.20
C THR A 26 7.17 9.74 -18.35
N SER A 27 6.95 8.86 -17.36
CA SER A 27 7.49 7.52 -17.32
C SER A 27 6.53 6.57 -16.59
N TYR A 28 6.59 5.28 -16.93
CA TYR A 28 5.97 4.24 -16.12
C TYR A 28 6.51 4.18 -14.69
N ARG A 29 7.71 4.74 -14.43
CA ARG A 29 8.27 4.87 -13.07
C ARG A 29 7.47 5.83 -12.18
N ASP A 30 6.71 6.74 -12.79
CA ASP A 30 5.86 7.69 -12.06
C ASP A 30 4.57 7.00 -11.57
N LEU A 31 4.27 5.79 -12.07
CA LEU A 31 3.03 5.07 -11.81
C LEU A 31 3.28 3.76 -11.08
N THR A 32 2.37 3.41 -10.19
CA THR A 32 2.12 2.00 -9.87
C THR A 32 0.98 1.51 -10.74
N ILE A 33 1.16 0.36 -11.41
CA ILE A 33 0.18 -0.20 -12.36
C ILE A 33 -0.21 -1.60 -11.91
N VAL A 34 -1.51 -1.84 -11.84
CA VAL A 34 -2.12 -3.13 -11.50
C VAL A 34 -3.06 -3.53 -12.63
N GLU A 35 -2.78 -4.68 -13.26
CA GLU A 35 -3.62 -5.23 -14.33
C GLU A 35 -4.52 -6.34 -13.75
N SER A 36 -5.84 -6.19 -13.87
CA SER A 36 -6.77 -7.27 -13.55
C SER A 36 -6.83 -8.27 -14.71
N GLY A 37 -7.17 -9.53 -14.39
CA GLY A 37 -6.94 -10.71 -15.22
C GLY A 37 -7.20 -10.56 -16.73
N ARG A 38 -6.53 -11.37 -17.55
CA ARG A 38 -6.65 -11.29 -19.01
C ARG A 38 -7.91 -11.96 -19.51
N ASP A 39 -8.55 -11.35 -20.49
CA ASP A 39 -9.55 -12.02 -21.31
C ASP A 39 -8.89 -13.21 -22.03
N PRO A 40 -9.42 -14.43 -21.88
CA PRO A 40 -8.77 -15.65 -22.38
C PRO A 40 -8.77 -15.77 -23.91
N VAL A 41 -9.59 -14.98 -24.62
CA VAL A 41 -9.69 -15.00 -26.08
C VAL A 41 -8.78 -13.96 -26.71
N THR A 42 -8.78 -12.75 -26.16
CA THR A 42 -8.06 -11.59 -26.72
C THR A 42 -6.70 -11.34 -26.05
N GLY A 43 -6.47 -11.89 -24.86
CA GLY A 43 -5.24 -11.69 -24.07
C GLY A 43 -5.10 -10.28 -23.47
N ILE A 44 -6.12 -9.42 -23.60
CA ILE A 44 -6.15 -8.06 -23.08
C ILE A 44 -6.55 -8.09 -21.60
N ALA A 45 -5.93 -7.27 -20.75
CA ALA A 45 -6.34 -7.11 -19.36
C ALA A 45 -7.78 -6.61 -19.28
N LYS A 46 -8.63 -7.21 -18.43
CA LYS A 46 -10.03 -6.80 -18.28
C LYS A 46 -10.16 -5.36 -17.79
N SER A 47 -9.24 -4.95 -16.93
CA SER A 47 -9.02 -3.55 -16.54
C SER A 47 -7.54 -3.32 -16.19
N CYS A 48 -7.08 -2.10 -16.40
CA CYS A 48 -5.78 -1.60 -15.98
C CYS A 48 -6.02 -0.43 -15.02
N MET A 49 -5.61 -0.64 -13.77
CA MET A 49 -5.65 0.34 -12.70
C MET A 49 -4.25 0.92 -12.52
N PHE A 50 -4.16 2.21 -12.25
CA PHE A 50 -2.88 2.86 -12.04
C PHE A 50 -3.04 4.03 -11.09
N TYR A 51 -1.98 4.30 -10.34
CA TYR A 51 -1.97 5.43 -9.42
C TYR A 51 -0.60 6.09 -9.33
N HIS A 52 -0.63 7.36 -9.02
CA HIS A 52 0.53 8.20 -8.78
C HIS A 52 0.46 8.73 -7.34
N VAL A 53 1.60 8.70 -6.64
CA VAL A 53 1.75 9.30 -5.32
C VAL A 53 2.74 10.46 -5.45
N THR A 54 2.30 11.67 -5.14
CA THR A 54 3.16 12.85 -5.23
C THR A 54 4.20 12.88 -4.10
N ALA A 55 5.15 13.81 -4.17
CA ALA A 55 6.12 14.04 -3.09
C ALA A 55 5.46 14.47 -1.77
N ASP A 56 4.30 15.12 -1.83
CA ASP A 56 3.48 15.42 -0.64
C ASP A 56 2.55 14.25 -0.28
N GLU A 57 2.73 13.06 -0.86
CA GLU A 57 1.92 11.87 -0.54
C GLU A 57 0.42 12.07 -0.84
N LYS A 58 0.11 12.84 -1.88
CA LYS A 58 -1.25 12.91 -2.46
C LYS A 58 -1.41 11.82 -3.49
N VAL A 59 -2.58 11.19 -3.51
CA VAL A 59 -2.84 10.05 -4.40
C VAL A 59 -3.76 10.46 -5.53
N TYR A 60 -3.33 10.13 -6.74
CA TYR A 60 -4.13 10.21 -7.95
C TYR A 60 -4.36 8.80 -8.45
N TYR A 61 -5.60 8.47 -8.78
CA TYR A 61 -6.02 7.14 -9.21
C TYR A 61 -6.66 7.21 -10.59
N GLY A 62 -6.39 6.23 -11.43
CA GLY A 62 -6.96 6.09 -12.76
C GLY A 62 -7.27 4.63 -13.07
N VAL A 63 -8.30 4.43 -13.88
CA VAL A 63 -8.72 3.11 -14.35
C VAL A 63 -9.07 3.19 -15.84
N THR A 64 -8.74 2.14 -16.57
CA THR A 64 -9.12 2.00 -17.97
C THR A 64 -9.34 0.54 -18.34
N THR A 65 -10.12 0.28 -19.38
CA THR A 65 -10.26 -1.05 -19.99
C THR A 65 -9.35 -1.22 -21.21
N ARG A 66 -8.65 -0.16 -21.62
CA ARG A 66 -7.67 -0.20 -22.72
C ARG A 66 -6.38 -0.87 -22.28
N ASN A 67 -5.67 -1.48 -23.23
CA ASN A 67 -4.34 -2.00 -22.97
C ASN A 67 -3.39 -0.84 -22.61
N LYS A 68 -2.59 -0.97 -21.55
CA LYS A 68 -1.64 0.07 -21.14
C LYS A 68 -0.62 0.46 -22.21
N ARG A 69 -0.33 -0.44 -23.16
CA ARG A 69 0.59 -0.20 -24.28
C ARG A 69 -0.01 0.72 -25.34
N ASP A 70 -1.33 0.87 -25.35
CA ASP A 70 -2.06 1.74 -26.27
C ASP A 70 -2.31 3.14 -25.68
N LEU A 71 -1.79 3.41 -24.48
CA LEU A 71 -1.94 4.69 -23.79
C LEU A 71 -0.62 5.46 -23.85
N SER A 72 -0.70 6.72 -24.27
CA SER A 72 0.36 7.70 -24.11
C SER A 72 0.46 8.17 -22.65
N PHE A 73 1.60 8.75 -22.26
CA PHE A 73 1.75 9.34 -20.92
C PHE A 73 0.84 10.55 -20.69
N ASP A 74 0.51 11.29 -21.74
CA ASP A 74 -0.50 12.35 -21.67
C ASP A 74 -1.88 11.74 -21.36
N GLU A 75 -2.27 10.64 -22.00
CA GLU A 75 -3.52 9.95 -21.66
C GLU A 75 -3.54 9.45 -20.22
N PHE A 76 -2.44 8.87 -19.71
CA PHE A 76 -2.33 8.52 -18.28
C PHE A 76 -2.56 9.74 -17.39
N SER A 77 -1.92 10.86 -17.72
CA SER A 77 -2.06 12.12 -16.97
C SER A 77 -3.51 12.60 -16.95
N HIS A 78 -4.24 12.51 -18.07
CA HIS A 78 -5.64 12.94 -18.14
C HIS A 78 -6.63 12.00 -17.42
N LEU A 79 -6.30 10.71 -17.33
CA LEU A 79 -7.14 9.71 -16.69
C LEU A 79 -6.97 9.64 -15.17
N LEU A 80 -5.89 10.19 -14.64
CA LEU A 80 -5.65 10.30 -13.21
C LEU A 80 -6.65 11.30 -12.59
N GLN A 81 -7.24 10.93 -11.46
CA GLN A 81 -8.11 11.80 -10.68
C GLN A 81 -7.62 11.84 -9.23
N ARG A 82 -7.68 13.04 -8.62
CA ARG A 82 -7.31 13.20 -7.21
C ARG A 82 -8.28 12.42 -6.31
N VAL A 83 -7.75 11.45 -5.57
CA VAL A 83 -8.48 10.77 -4.49
C VAL A 83 -8.52 11.70 -3.29
N ARG A 84 -9.65 11.84 -2.57
CA ARG A 84 -9.67 12.70 -1.37
C ARG A 84 -8.93 12.02 -0.21
N ASP A 85 -8.24 12.80 0.61
CA ASP A 85 -7.44 12.23 1.70
C ASP A 85 -8.32 11.53 2.74
N GLU A 86 -9.54 12.04 2.97
CA GLU A 86 -10.53 11.47 3.88
C GLU A 86 -10.95 10.04 3.49
N GLU A 87 -10.79 9.66 2.23
CA GLU A 87 -11.20 8.35 1.72
C GLU A 87 -10.15 7.27 1.97
N ILE A 88 -8.87 7.64 2.05
CA ILE A 88 -7.75 6.69 2.03
C ILE A 88 -6.76 6.85 3.19
N PHE A 89 -6.77 8.00 3.88
CA PHE A 89 -5.86 8.29 4.97
C PHE A 89 -6.62 8.55 6.27
N PRO A 90 -6.38 7.77 7.33
CA PRO A 90 -7.02 7.99 8.61
C PRO A 90 -6.47 9.24 9.30
N GLU A 91 -7.31 9.90 10.10
CA GLU A 91 -6.82 10.89 11.05
C GLU A 91 -5.94 10.20 12.11
N VAL A 92 -4.97 10.94 12.66
CA VAL A 92 -4.16 10.43 13.78
C VAL A 92 -5.07 10.29 15.01
N PRO A 93 -5.25 9.09 15.57
CA PRO A 93 -6.03 8.90 16.79
C PRO A 93 -5.44 9.72 17.94
N ARG A 94 -6.30 10.29 18.79
CA ARG A 94 -5.85 11.10 19.94
C ARG A 94 -5.63 10.27 21.20
N ASP A 95 -6.20 9.07 21.22
CA ASP A 95 -6.22 8.11 22.32
C ASP A 95 -5.10 7.06 22.22
N ILE A 96 -4.38 7.03 21.11
CA ILE A 96 -3.27 6.11 20.87
C ILE A 96 -1.99 6.93 20.63
N ASP A 97 -0.97 6.68 21.44
CA ASP A 97 0.36 7.25 21.21
C ASP A 97 1.05 6.48 20.09
N LEU A 98 0.95 6.99 18.86
CA LEU A 98 1.61 6.44 17.68
C LEU A 98 2.97 7.09 17.50
N LYS A 99 4.01 6.27 17.39
CA LYS A 99 5.35 6.68 17.03
C LYS A 99 5.35 7.34 15.66
N LEU A 100 5.89 8.54 15.56
CA LEU A 100 6.10 9.24 14.29
C LEU A 100 7.46 8.88 13.71
N ALA A 101 7.48 8.54 12.42
CA ALA A 101 8.70 8.30 11.68
C ALA A 101 9.46 9.62 11.47
N PRO A 102 10.79 9.64 11.58
CA PRO A 102 11.58 10.83 11.28
C PRO A 102 11.34 11.34 9.85
N ASP A 103 11.31 12.66 9.67
CA ASP A 103 11.04 13.27 8.35
C ASP A 103 12.12 12.95 7.30
N HIS A 104 13.36 12.73 7.73
CA HIS A 104 14.47 12.37 6.84
C HIS A 104 14.44 10.91 6.40
N LEU A 105 13.59 10.08 7.01
CA LEU A 105 13.43 8.69 6.61
C LEU A 105 12.68 8.66 5.27
N GLY A 106 13.22 7.90 4.31
CA GLY A 106 12.68 7.77 2.97
C GLY A 106 12.95 6.39 2.41
N GLU A 107 12.51 6.14 1.18
CA GLU A 107 12.52 4.81 0.54
C GLU A 107 13.92 4.18 0.40
N PHE A 108 14.98 4.98 0.44
CA PHE A 108 16.35 4.46 0.43
C PHE A 108 16.72 3.74 1.73
N ASN A 109 16.23 4.24 2.86
CA ASN A 109 16.66 3.81 4.20
C ASN A 109 15.58 3.04 4.98
N ALA A 110 14.36 2.97 4.44
CA ALA A 110 13.24 2.27 5.04
C ALA A 110 12.33 1.68 3.96
N PHE A 111 11.61 0.63 4.32
CA PHE A 111 10.49 0.16 3.53
C PHE A 111 9.25 1.01 3.86
N VAL A 112 8.73 1.72 2.86
CA VAL A 112 7.56 2.59 3.01
C VAL A 112 6.31 1.84 2.57
N LYS A 113 5.50 1.43 3.53
CA LYS A 113 4.21 0.79 3.27
C LYS A 113 3.11 1.85 3.19
N ARG A 114 2.45 1.95 2.03
CA ARG A 114 1.32 2.86 1.75
C ARG A 114 0.02 2.06 1.68
N PRO A 115 -1.16 2.71 1.77
CA PRO A 115 -2.44 2.04 1.55
C PRO A 115 -2.47 1.27 0.22
N GLY A 116 -3.09 0.10 0.23
CA GLY A 116 -3.31 -0.68 -0.98
C GLY A 116 -4.33 0.00 -1.89
N MET A 117 -3.90 0.42 -3.09
CA MET A 117 -4.78 1.06 -4.07
C MET A 117 -5.28 0.11 -5.16
N ALA A 118 -4.85 -1.15 -5.15
CA ALA A 118 -5.10 -2.12 -6.23
C ALA A 118 -6.57 -2.46 -6.48
N HIS A 119 -7.45 -2.21 -5.51
CA HIS A 119 -8.90 -2.47 -5.59
C HIS A 119 -9.70 -1.25 -5.13
N TYR A 120 -9.11 -0.05 -5.23
CA TYR A 120 -9.73 1.16 -4.69
C TYR A 120 -11.10 1.43 -5.31
N ASP A 121 -11.25 1.22 -6.63
CA ASP A 121 -12.50 1.39 -7.37
C ASP A 121 -13.65 0.48 -6.88
N GLU A 122 -13.33 -0.67 -6.30
CA GLU A 122 -14.32 -1.60 -5.74
C GLU A 122 -14.85 -1.14 -4.37
N VAL A 123 -14.11 -0.26 -3.68
CA VAL A 123 -14.38 0.14 -2.29
C VAL A 123 -14.59 1.66 -2.13
N ILE A 124 -14.75 2.40 -3.23
CA ILE A 124 -15.03 3.84 -3.21
C ILE A 124 -16.27 4.12 -2.34
N GLY A 125 -16.16 5.16 -1.51
CA GLY A 125 -17.23 5.57 -0.59
C GLY A 125 -17.38 4.69 0.66
N THR A 126 -16.55 3.67 0.82
CA THR A 126 -16.43 2.92 2.07
C THR A 126 -15.27 3.44 2.93
N ASP A 127 -15.17 2.96 4.17
CA ASP A 127 -14.07 3.27 5.07
C ASP A 127 -12.94 2.22 5.06
N PHE A 128 -12.98 1.29 4.11
CA PHE A 128 -12.10 0.12 4.07
C PHE A 128 -10.61 0.51 4.01
N VAL A 129 -10.22 1.34 3.03
CA VAL A 129 -8.81 1.65 2.75
C VAL A 129 -8.12 2.33 3.94
N TRP A 130 -8.75 3.37 4.50
CA TRP A 130 -8.14 4.08 5.62
C TRP A 130 -8.17 3.24 6.92
N LYS A 131 -9.20 2.39 7.13
CA LYS A 131 -9.25 1.48 8.28
C LYS A 131 -8.16 0.42 8.22
N GLU A 132 -7.88 -0.15 7.05
CA GLU A 132 -6.78 -1.09 6.90
C GLU A 132 -5.45 -0.44 7.28
N LEU A 133 -5.15 0.76 6.76
CA LEU A 133 -3.94 1.48 7.12
C LEU A 133 -3.87 1.77 8.63
N LEU A 134 -4.98 2.19 9.24
CA LEU A 134 -5.03 2.47 10.68
C LEU A 134 -4.79 1.22 11.52
N HIS A 135 -5.45 0.11 11.18
CA HIS A 135 -5.27 -1.16 11.87
C HIS A 135 -3.82 -1.63 11.78
N GLU A 136 -3.20 -1.53 10.61
CA GLU A 136 -1.80 -1.87 10.44
C GLU A 136 -0.87 -1.00 11.30
N ALA A 137 -1.10 0.32 11.31
CA ALA A 137 -0.32 1.24 12.14
C ALA A 137 -0.42 0.90 13.63
N VAL A 138 -1.64 0.66 14.13
CA VAL A 138 -1.88 0.31 15.53
C VAL A 138 -1.27 -1.05 15.88
N ILE A 139 -1.42 -2.06 15.01
CA ILE A 139 -0.82 -3.38 15.22
C ILE A 139 0.70 -3.29 15.29
N MET A 140 1.33 -2.57 14.35
CA MET A 140 2.78 -2.40 14.33
C MET A 140 3.30 -1.64 15.55
N GLU A 141 2.56 -0.62 16.02
CA GLU A 141 2.86 0.08 17.27
C GLU A 141 2.89 -0.89 18.45
N GLN A 142 1.87 -1.74 18.60
CA GLN A 142 1.81 -2.71 19.70
C GLN A 142 2.93 -3.75 19.62
N ILE A 143 3.18 -4.29 18.42
CA ILE A 143 4.25 -5.26 18.18
C ILE A 143 5.62 -4.65 18.54
N SER A 144 5.83 -3.36 18.23
CA SER A 144 7.11 -2.69 18.45
C SER A 144 7.50 -2.53 19.93
N LYS A 145 6.53 -2.63 20.84
CA LYS A 145 6.77 -2.57 22.31
C LYS A 145 7.50 -3.80 22.83
N THR A 146 7.44 -4.91 22.11
CA THR A 146 8.16 -6.15 22.44
C THR A 146 8.96 -6.60 21.22
N PRO A 147 10.10 -5.95 20.91
CA PRO A 147 10.89 -6.28 19.73
C PRO A 147 11.27 -7.75 19.70
N HIS A 148 11.11 -8.37 18.53
CA HIS A 148 11.41 -9.77 18.31
C HIS A 148 12.35 -9.92 17.11
N PRO A 149 13.41 -10.75 17.18
CA PRO A 149 14.45 -10.81 16.15
C PRO A 149 13.96 -11.26 14.76
N TYR A 150 12.79 -11.90 14.68
CA TYR A 150 12.18 -12.36 13.43
C TYR A 150 10.94 -11.54 13.03
N ILE A 151 10.73 -10.38 13.64
CA ILE A 151 9.70 -9.42 13.22
C ILE A 151 10.41 -8.11 12.85
N ILE A 152 10.04 -7.57 11.69
CA ILE A 152 10.64 -6.35 11.15
C ILE A 152 10.47 -5.18 12.11
N ARG A 153 11.50 -4.33 12.25
CA ARG A 153 11.40 -3.15 13.10
C ARG A 153 10.42 -2.14 12.51
N TYR A 154 9.60 -1.57 13.38
CA TYR A 154 8.71 -0.46 13.07
C TYR A 154 9.37 0.88 13.43
N ASP A 155 9.56 1.72 12.42
CA ASP A 155 10.25 3.01 12.56
C ASP A 155 9.27 4.17 12.80
N GLY A 156 7.96 3.97 12.58
CA GLY A 156 6.90 4.92 12.89
C GLY A 156 5.91 5.13 11.74
N CYS A 157 4.90 5.95 11.97
CA CYS A 157 3.98 6.45 10.96
C CYS A 157 4.45 7.79 10.40
N ARG A 158 4.19 8.02 9.12
CA ARG A 158 4.32 9.33 8.49
C ARG A 158 2.97 10.03 8.51
N VAL A 159 3.00 11.29 8.92
CA VAL A 159 1.82 12.14 8.96
C VAL A 159 2.01 13.31 8.00
N ARG A 160 1.04 13.49 7.11
CA ARG A 160 0.93 14.65 6.22
C ARG A 160 -0.51 15.13 6.27
N ARG A 161 -0.69 16.46 6.29
CA ARG A 161 -2.01 17.10 6.34
C ARG A 161 -2.90 16.56 7.50
N GLY A 162 -2.29 16.23 8.64
CA GLY A 162 -2.98 15.73 9.83
C GLY A 162 -3.46 14.27 9.75
N ARG A 163 -3.09 13.54 8.68
CA ARG A 163 -3.51 12.14 8.45
C ARG A 163 -2.30 11.23 8.32
N ILE A 164 -2.47 9.96 8.68
CA ILE A 164 -1.44 8.93 8.50
C ILE A 164 -1.42 8.57 7.01
N THR A 165 -0.27 8.71 6.37
CA THR A 165 -0.12 8.51 4.92
C THR A 165 0.75 7.31 4.56
N ALA A 166 1.63 6.89 5.48
CA ALA A 166 2.46 5.71 5.31
C ALA A 166 2.96 5.16 6.65
N ILE A 167 3.33 3.87 6.64
CA ILE A 167 4.01 3.16 7.72
C ILE A 167 5.46 2.92 7.28
N PHE A 168 6.41 3.27 8.14
CA PHE A 168 7.83 3.06 7.90
C PHE A 168 8.31 1.84 8.66
N LEU A 169 8.87 0.89 7.90
CA LEU A 169 9.43 -0.35 8.40
C LEU A 169 10.91 -0.42 8.06
N GLU A 170 11.65 -1.20 8.82
CA GLU A 170 13.01 -1.57 8.46
C GLU A 170 13.06 -2.14 7.04
N ARG A 171 14.09 -1.75 6.30
CA ARG A 171 14.30 -2.27 4.95
C ARG A 171 15.13 -3.54 5.03
N LEU A 172 14.60 -4.63 4.48
CA LEU A 172 15.33 -5.89 4.28
C LEU A 172 15.74 -6.03 2.82
N ASP A 173 16.83 -6.76 2.58
CA ASP A 173 17.44 -6.85 1.25
C ASP A 173 16.58 -7.64 0.25
N GLN A 174 15.89 -8.68 0.72
CA GLN A 174 15.13 -9.59 -0.13
C GLN A 174 13.93 -10.20 0.60
N THR A 175 12.91 -10.56 -0.17
CA THR A 175 11.80 -11.41 0.27
C THR A 175 12.13 -12.90 0.08
N LEU A 176 11.33 -13.79 0.68
CA LEU A 176 11.46 -15.24 0.44
C LEU A 176 11.24 -15.58 -1.05
N ASP A 177 10.26 -14.94 -1.70
CA ASP A 177 9.99 -15.15 -3.12
C ASP A 177 11.20 -14.76 -3.99
N GLN A 178 11.79 -13.59 -3.71
CA GLN A 178 13.01 -13.15 -4.40
C GLN A 178 14.15 -14.12 -4.16
N TYR A 179 14.38 -14.55 -2.91
CA TYR A 179 15.44 -15.49 -2.58
C TYR A 179 15.30 -16.82 -3.34
N VAL A 180 14.08 -17.37 -3.42
CA VAL A 180 13.82 -18.62 -4.18
C VAL A 180 13.99 -18.41 -5.69
N ASN A 181 13.54 -17.28 -6.22
CA ASN A 181 13.50 -16.99 -7.65
C ASN A 181 14.76 -16.34 -8.24
N SER A 182 15.72 -15.89 -7.42
CA SER A 182 16.93 -15.20 -7.88
C SER A 182 17.95 -16.13 -8.56
N SER A 183 17.75 -17.45 -8.48
CA SER A 183 18.67 -18.45 -9.04
C SER A 183 18.45 -18.64 -10.54
N ALA A 184 19.27 -18.01 -11.39
CA ALA A 184 19.35 -18.37 -12.81
C ALA A 184 20.08 -19.71 -13.05
N ASP A 185 20.83 -20.20 -12.05
CA ASP A 185 21.67 -21.41 -12.10
C ASP A 185 21.45 -22.38 -10.93
N GLY A 186 20.51 -22.09 -10.02
CA GLY A 186 20.23 -22.92 -8.84
C GLY A 186 21.30 -22.90 -7.73
N SER A 187 22.23 -21.93 -7.74
CA SER A 187 23.42 -21.93 -6.87
C SER A 187 23.30 -21.24 -5.51
N PHE A 188 22.11 -20.81 -5.08
CA PHE A 188 21.97 -20.28 -3.72
C PHE A 188 22.24 -21.38 -2.70
N GLU A 189 22.94 -21.01 -1.62
CA GLU A 189 23.02 -21.83 -0.42
C GLU A 189 21.61 -22.31 -0.06
N PRO A 190 21.38 -23.62 0.10
CA PRO A 190 20.06 -24.14 0.42
C PRO A 190 19.49 -23.43 1.65
N LEU A 191 18.23 -23.00 1.57
CA LEU A 191 17.52 -22.49 2.74
C LEU A 191 17.54 -23.57 3.82
N ASP A 192 18.07 -23.22 4.99
CA ASP A 192 17.86 -24.03 6.19
C ASP A 192 16.39 -23.90 6.59
N ASN A 193 15.56 -24.81 6.06
CA ASN A 193 14.12 -24.80 6.26
C ASN A 193 13.75 -24.91 7.74
N ASP A 194 14.50 -25.70 8.51
CA ASP A 194 14.22 -25.91 9.93
C ASP A 194 14.49 -24.62 10.71
N LYS A 195 15.62 -23.97 10.46
CA LYS A 195 15.95 -22.68 11.08
C LYS A 195 14.98 -21.57 10.66
N PHE A 196 14.61 -21.53 9.38
CA PHE A 196 13.66 -20.54 8.87
C PHE A 196 12.28 -20.70 9.52
N LEU A 197 11.74 -21.93 9.52
CA LEU A 197 10.45 -22.24 10.13
C LEU A 197 10.46 -22.01 11.65
N ALA A 198 11.56 -22.35 12.34
CA ALA A 198 11.72 -22.03 13.75
C ALA A 198 11.64 -20.51 14.01
N GLY A 199 12.23 -19.69 13.12
CA GLY A 199 12.15 -18.24 13.21
C GLY A 199 10.71 -17.72 13.01
N VAL A 200 10.01 -18.22 11.99
CA VAL A 200 8.60 -17.90 11.74
C VAL A 200 7.72 -18.29 12.92
N GLN A 201 7.88 -19.50 13.45
CA GLN A 201 7.12 -19.99 14.59
C GLN A 201 7.37 -19.13 15.83
N SER A 202 8.62 -18.76 16.11
CA SER A 202 8.97 -17.87 17.22
C SER A 202 8.27 -16.51 17.10
N ALA A 203 8.24 -15.93 15.90
CA ALA A 203 7.56 -14.65 15.65
C ALA A 203 6.06 -14.77 15.91
N VAL A 204 5.41 -15.79 15.33
CA VAL A 204 3.96 -16.00 15.48
C VAL A 204 3.60 -16.27 16.94
N CYS A 205 4.32 -17.16 17.63
CA CYS A 205 4.06 -17.45 19.05
C CYS A 205 4.14 -16.21 19.93
N THR A 206 5.11 -15.33 19.69
CA THR A 206 5.26 -14.06 20.42
C THR A 206 4.04 -13.14 20.21
N THR A 207 3.45 -13.13 19.02
CA THR A 207 2.20 -12.38 18.75
C THR A 207 0.94 -13.05 19.32
N CYS A 208 0.99 -14.35 19.63
CA CYS A 208 -0.13 -15.11 20.18
C CYS A 208 -0.15 -15.18 21.72
N THR A 209 0.95 -14.83 22.39
CA THR A 209 0.96 -14.73 23.86
C THR A 209 0.24 -13.46 24.29
N PRO A 210 -0.80 -13.52 25.15
CA PRO A 210 -1.46 -12.33 25.66
C PRO A 210 -0.56 -11.63 26.68
N SER A 211 0.44 -10.89 26.22
CA SER A 211 1.14 -9.92 27.07
C SER A 211 0.24 -8.69 27.23
N GLY A 212 -0.71 -8.74 28.16
CA GLY A 212 -1.40 -7.55 28.67
C GLY A 212 -2.90 -7.65 29.00
N TRP A 213 -3.56 -8.78 28.79
CA TRP A 213 -4.95 -8.96 29.22
C TRP A 213 -4.96 -9.64 30.59
N HIS A 214 -5.17 -8.85 31.64
CA HIS A 214 -5.22 -9.22 33.06
C HIS A 214 -3.86 -9.29 33.79
N THR A 215 -3.52 -8.23 34.53
CA THR A 215 -3.44 -8.31 36.00
C THR A 215 -3.57 -6.90 36.62
N THR A 216 -4.79 -6.54 37.02
CA THR A 216 -5.01 -5.60 38.12
C THR A 216 -5.83 -6.35 39.15
N THR A 217 -5.19 -6.80 40.23
CA THR A 217 -5.76 -6.84 41.58
C THR A 217 -4.60 -6.84 42.56
#